data_AF-A0A067TS08-F1
#
_entry.id   AF-A0A067TS08-F1
#
_cell.length_a   1.000
_cell.length_b   1.000
_cell.length_c   1.000
_cell.angle_alpha   90.00
_cell.angle_beta   90.00
_cell.angle_gamma   90.00
#
_symmetry.space_group_name_H-M   'P 1'
#
loop_
_entity.id
_entity.type
_entity.pdbx_description
1 polymer ?
#
loop_
_entity_poly.entity_id
_entity_poly.type
_entity_poly.pdbx_seq_one_letter_code
_entity_poly.pdbx_strand_id
1 'polypeptide(L)'
;MAEESLIPSLSAGVVGSRFITQDEVETAKVRREEQWKAAYARLGQEPPPQQQEEVYDGRSLAEKLAANRIAKQEEWEEKTKLANQFRALEEDEIMFLDSIRERQEEEERQRKEKDGEEVRNFKEAVAARTSAVNNPPPAISGSTTPSAAAKPKPPA
;
A
#
# COMPACT_ATOMS: atom_id res chain seq x y z
N MET A 1 -40.96 -10.63 -61.94
CA MET A 1 -41.91 -10.09 -60.95
C MET A 1 -41.07 -9.49 -59.84
N ALA A 2 -40.97 -8.16 -59.80
CA ALA A 2 -40.19 -7.44 -58.81
C ALA A 2 -41.15 -6.95 -57.72
N GLU A 3 -40.99 -7.47 -56.50
CA GLU A 3 -41.67 -7.02 -55.29
C GLU A 3 -41.00 -5.71 -54.85
N GLU A 4 -41.54 -4.58 -55.30
CA GLU A 4 -41.11 -3.25 -54.86
C GLU A 4 -41.70 -2.99 -53.46
N SER A 5 -40.80 -2.97 -52.49
CA SER A 5 -40.98 -2.47 -51.13
C SER A 5 -41.83 -1.19 -51.09
N LEU A 6 -43.02 -1.28 -50.50
CA LEU A 6 -43.86 -0.14 -50.09
C LEU A 6 -43.11 0.67 -49.02
N ILE A 7 -42.29 1.62 -49.46
CA ILE A 7 -41.75 2.67 -48.59
C ILE A 7 -42.82 3.76 -48.52
N PRO A 8 -43.43 4.05 -47.36
CA PRO A 8 -44.44 5.10 -47.26
C PRO A 8 -43.82 6.47 -47.60
N SER A 9 -44.30 7.10 -48.67
CA SER A 9 -43.86 8.43 -49.10
C SER A 9 -44.18 9.47 -48.03
N LEU A 10 -43.13 10.08 -47.46
CA LEU A 10 -43.23 11.08 -46.40
C LEU A 10 -43.66 12.47 -46.89
N SER A 11 -43.82 12.68 -48.20
CA SER A 11 -44.07 14.03 -48.78
C SER A 11 -45.53 14.31 -49.16
N ALA A 12 -46.44 13.32 -49.11
CA ALA A 12 -47.79 13.43 -49.66
C ALA A 12 -48.93 13.53 -48.61
N GLY A 13 -48.62 13.77 -47.33
CA GLY A 13 -49.61 13.85 -46.25
C GLY A 13 -49.59 15.19 -45.52
N VAL A 14 -50.77 15.65 -45.06
CA VAL A 14 -50.97 16.83 -44.21
C VAL A 14 -49.94 16.85 -43.07
N VAL A 15 -48.94 17.72 -43.19
CA VAL A 15 -47.80 17.84 -42.25
C VAL A 15 -48.28 18.25 -40.84
N GLY A 16 -49.47 18.84 -40.73
CA GLY A 16 -50.09 19.26 -39.46
C GLY A 16 -50.47 18.12 -38.49
N SER A 17 -50.57 16.87 -38.96
CA SER A 17 -50.91 15.69 -38.13
C SER A 17 -49.68 14.90 -37.66
N ARG A 18 -48.46 15.36 -37.97
CA ARG A 18 -47.19 14.69 -37.63
C ARG A 18 -46.50 15.34 -36.43
N PHE A 19 -46.97 16.51 -36.00
CA PHE A 19 -46.48 17.18 -34.81
C PHE A 19 -47.25 16.67 -33.60
N ILE A 20 -46.53 16.11 -32.64
CA ILE A 20 -47.06 15.63 -31.37
C ILE A 20 -46.64 16.65 -30.32
N THR A 21 -47.58 17.07 -29.48
CA THR A 21 -47.27 17.99 -28.39
C THR A 21 -46.50 17.27 -27.28
N GLN A 22 -45.72 18.01 -26.50
CA GLN A 22 -44.98 17.42 -25.38
C GLN A 22 -45.91 16.70 -24.39
N ASP A 23 -47.10 17.25 -24.15
CA ASP A 23 -48.14 16.68 -23.28
C ASP A 23 -48.68 15.34 -23.81
N GLU A 24 -48.89 15.22 -25.13
CA GLU A 24 -49.26 13.94 -25.75
C GLU A 24 -48.15 12.88 -25.63
N VAL A 25 -46.88 13.28 -25.68
CA VAL A 25 -45.75 12.37 -25.45
C VAL A 25 -45.70 11.91 -23.99
N GLU A 26 -45.88 12.82 -23.04
CA GLU A 26 -45.87 12.52 -21.61
C GLU A 26 -47.03 11.59 -21.22
N THR A 27 -48.26 11.89 -21.68
CA THR A 27 -49.42 11.01 -21.43
C THR A 27 -49.28 9.63 -22.06
N ALA A 28 -48.63 9.53 -23.23
CA ALA A 28 -48.32 8.24 -23.85
C ALA A 28 -47.26 7.45 -23.06
N LYS A 29 -46.25 8.11 -22.50
CA LYS A 29 -45.26 7.48 -21.60
C LYS A 29 -45.94 6.94 -20.34
N VAL A 30 -46.78 7.75 -19.68
CA VAL A 30 -47.52 7.34 -18.46
C VAL A 30 -48.39 6.11 -18.72
N ARG A 31 -49.21 6.12 -19.78
CA ARG A 31 -50.05 4.96 -20.14
C ARG A 31 -49.23 3.69 -20.39
N ARG A 32 -48.06 3.83 -21.02
CA ARG A 32 -47.15 2.70 -21.27
C ARG A 32 -46.58 2.16 -19.96
N GLU A 33 -46.18 3.03 -19.04
CA GLU A 33 -45.69 2.64 -17.72
C GLU A 33 -46.77 1.97 -16.86
N GLU A 34 -48.00 2.46 -16.90
CA GLU A 34 -49.14 1.84 -16.20
C GLU A 34 -49.43 0.43 -16.73
N GLN A 35 -49.45 0.27 -18.06
CA GLN A 35 -49.63 -1.04 -18.69
C GLN A 35 -48.49 -1.99 -18.35
N TRP A 36 -47.26 -1.49 -18.32
CA TRP A 36 -46.08 -2.25 -17.90
C TRP A 36 -46.22 -2.70 -16.45
N LYS A 37 -46.47 -1.78 -15.51
CA LYS A 37 -46.67 -2.10 -14.09
C LYS A 37 -47.80 -3.11 -13.89
N ALA A 38 -48.92 -2.96 -14.61
CA ALA A 38 -50.04 -3.89 -14.56
C ALA A 38 -49.68 -5.29 -15.09
N ALA A 39 -48.85 -5.37 -16.15
CA ALA A 39 -48.38 -6.65 -16.69
C ALA A 39 -47.47 -7.39 -15.69
N TYR A 40 -46.55 -6.68 -15.02
CA TYR A 40 -45.69 -7.26 -13.99
C TYR A 40 -46.48 -7.66 -12.72
N ALA A 41 -47.44 -6.84 -12.30
CA ALA A 41 -48.34 -7.18 -11.21
C ALA A 41 -49.16 -8.44 -11.50
N ARG A 42 -49.61 -8.63 -12.76
CA ARG A 42 -50.28 -9.85 -13.21
C ARG A 42 -49.36 -11.07 -13.18
N LEU A 43 -48.06 -10.88 -13.42
CA LEU A 43 -47.04 -11.94 -13.36
C LEU A 43 -46.61 -12.25 -11.91
N GLY A 44 -47.03 -11.45 -10.93
CA GLY A 44 -46.66 -11.60 -9.52
C GLY A 44 -45.20 -11.25 -9.24
N GLN A 45 -44.55 -10.50 -10.13
CA GLN A 45 -43.17 -10.04 -9.99
C GLN A 45 -43.15 -8.53 -9.80
N GLU A 46 -42.23 -8.03 -8.98
CA GLU A 46 -41.98 -6.60 -8.89
C GLU A 46 -41.38 -6.12 -10.22
N PRO A 47 -41.90 -5.03 -10.82
CA PRO A 47 -41.29 -4.44 -11.99
C PRO A 47 -39.81 -4.14 -11.69
N PRO A 48 -38.87 -4.52 -12.58
CA PRO A 48 -37.48 -4.11 -12.43
C PRO A 48 -37.41 -2.59 -12.23
N PRO A 49 -36.51 -2.09 -11.35
CA PRO A 49 -36.36 -0.66 -11.13
C PRO A 49 -36.18 0.03 -12.48
N GLN A 50 -36.97 1.08 -12.70
CA GLN A 50 -36.91 1.87 -13.92
C GLN A 50 -35.44 2.28 -14.12
N GLN A 51 -34.84 1.82 -15.22
CA GLN A 51 -33.52 2.27 -15.62
C GLN A 51 -33.64 3.79 -15.77
N GLN A 52 -32.99 4.52 -14.85
CA GLN A 52 -32.92 5.97 -14.93
C GLN A 52 -32.43 6.29 -16.34
N GLU A 53 -33.19 7.08 -17.10
CA GLU A 53 -32.72 7.57 -18.40
C GLU A 53 -31.37 8.23 -18.13
N GLU A 54 -30.27 7.58 -18.54
CA GLU A 54 -28.94 8.11 -18.29
C GLU A 54 -28.92 9.53 -18.85
N VAL A 55 -28.65 10.50 -17.98
CA VAL A 55 -28.55 11.91 -18.37
C VAL A 55 -27.67 11.97 -19.61
N TYR A 56 -28.24 12.47 -20.71
CA TYR A 56 -27.58 12.47 -22.01
C TYR A 56 -26.22 13.15 -21.89
N ASP A 57 -25.18 12.34 -21.83
CA ASP A 57 -23.80 12.79 -21.74
C ASP A 57 -23.33 13.15 -23.14
N GLY A 58 -23.06 14.45 -23.36
CA GLY A 58 -22.60 15.02 -24.63
C GLY A 58 -21.19 14.61 -25.04
N ARG A 59 -20.46 13.84 -24.21
CA ARG A 59 -19.19 13.23 -24.58
C ARG A 59 -19.36 12.15 -25.64
N SER A 60 -18.36 12.00 -26.51
CA SER A 60 -18.38 10.96 -27.52
C SER A 60 -18.31 9.56 -26.89
N LEU A 61 -18.80 8.54 -27.60
CA LEU A 61 -18.69 7.15 -27.14
C LEU A 61 -17.23 6.73 -26.88
N ALA A 62 -16.27 7.25 -27.66
CA ALA A 62 -14.86 6.96 -27.49
C ALA A 62 -14.33 7.48 -26.14
N GLU A 63 -14.72 8.69 -25.76
CA GLU A 63 -14.35 9.30 -24.47
C GLU A 63 -14.97 8.53 -23.30
N LYS A 64 -16.24 8.10 -23.43
CA LYS A 64 -16.91 7.26 -22.42
C LYS A 64 -16.20 5.92 -22.22
N LEU A 65 -15.83 5.25 -23.32
CA LEU A 65 -15.10 3.99 -23.27
C LEU A 65 -13.69 4.15 -22.69
N ALA A 66 -13.00 5.25 -23.02
CA ALA A 66 -11.70 5.56 -22.45
C ALA A 66 -11.80 5.78 -20.93
N ALA A 67 -12.77 6.59 -20.48
CA ALA A 67 -13.01 6.85 -19.07
C ALA A 67 -13.35 5.55 -18.30
N ASN A 68 -14.15 4.64 -18.87
CA ASN A 68 -14.47 3.37 -18.21
C ASN A 68 -13.24 2.45 -18.08
N ARG A 69 -12.38 2.43 -19.10
CA ARG A 69 -11.11 1.67 -19.04
C ARG A 69 -10.18 2.23 -17.99
N ILE A 70 -10.00 3.55 -17.97
CA ILE A 70 -9.14 4.24 -17.00
C ILE A 70 -9.67 4.00 -15.59
N ALA A 71 -10.97 4.20 -15.34
CA ALA A 71 -11.57 3.96 -14.03
C ALA A 71 -11.37 2.51 -13.56
N LYS A 72 -11.59 1.52 -14.43
CA LYS A 72 -11.31 0.11 -14.10
C LYS A 72 -9.83 -0.14 -13.81
N GLN A 73 -8.94 0.48 -14.57
CA GLN A 73 -7.51 0.34 -14.38
C GLN A 73 -7.07 0.97 -13.06
N GLU A 74 -7.52 2.19 -12.75
CA GLU A 74 -7.26 2.89 -11.49
C GLU A 74 -7.79 2.09 -10.30
N GLU A 75 -9.03 1.59 -10.35
CA GLU A 75 -9.56 0.73 -9.30
C GLU A 75 -8.76 -0.57 -9.12
N TRP A 76 -8.31 -1.18 -10.22
CA TRP A 76 -7.49 -2.38 -10.15
C TRP A 76 -6.12 -2.08 -9.56
N GLU A 77 -5.50 -0.97 -9.97
CA GLU A 77 -4.24 -0.50 -9.42
C GLU A 77 -4.37 -0.15 -7.95
N GLU A 78 -5.41 0.54 -7.51
CA GLU A 78 -5.65 0.85 -6.10
C GLU A 78 -5.78 -0.41 -5.25
N LYS A 79 -6.60 -1.39 -5.72
CA LYS A 79 -6.79 -2.68 -5.03
C LYS A 79 -5.51 -3.50 -4.99
N THR A 80 -4.72 -3.46 -6.06
CA THR A 80 -3.50 -4.27 -6.20
C THR A 80 -2.26 -3.57 -5.64
N LYS A 81 -2.27 -2.24 -5.48
CA LYS A 81 -1.13 -1.44 -5.02
C LYS A 81 -0.71 -1.80 -3.60
N LEU A 82 -1.66 -2.08 -2.71
CA LEU A 82 -1.34 -2.56 -1.37
C LEU A 82 -0.91 -4.03 -1.37
N ALA A 83 -1.51 -4.86 -2.24
CA ALA A 83 -1.13 -6.25 -2.39
C ALA A 83 0.31 -6.42 -2.93
N ASN A 84 0.75 -5.56 -3.85
CA ASN A 84 2.09 -5.60 -4.42
C ASN A 84 3.17 -5.00 -3.52
N GLN A 85 2.80 -4.24 -2.48
CA GLN A 85 3.79 -3.63 -1.56
C GLN A 85 4.42 -4.66 -0.63
N PHE A 86 3.69 -5.72 -0.30
CA PHE A 86 4.16 -6.74 0.63
C PHE A 86 4.26 -8.07 -0.11
N ARG A 87 5.50 -8.51 -0.31
CA ARG A 87 5.79 -9.89 -0.70
C ARG A 87 6.33 -10.66 0.50
N ALA A 88 6.22 -11.99 0.46
CA ALA A 88 6.95 -12.82 1.39
C ALA A 88 8.47 -12.65 1.19
N LEU A 89 9.22 -12.78 2.28
CA LEU A 89 10.69 -12.90 2.23
C LEU A 89 11.05 -14.22 1.56
N GLU A 90 12.02 -14.20 0.65
CA GLU A 90 12.62 -15.38 0.06
C GLU A 90 13.55 -16.06 1.08
N GLU A 91 13.85 -17.34 0.90
CA GLU A 91 14.66 -18.13 1.85
C GLU A 91 16.04 -17.50 2.08
N ASP A 92 16.68 -17.03 1.01
CA ASP A 92 17.98 -16.34 1.03
C ASP A 92 17.95 -15.05 1.86
N GLU A 93 16.82 -14.33 1.83
CA GLU A 93 16.64 -13.06 2.52
C GLU A 93 16.41 -13.27 4.01
N ILE A 94 15.70 -14.35 4.38
CA ILE A 94 15.57 -14.79 5.77
C ILE A 94 16.96 -15.14 6.33
N MET A 95 17.73 -15.97 5.61
CA MET A 95 19.08 -16.36 6.03
C MET A 95 20.00 -15.14 6.17
N PHE A 96 19.88 -14.16 5.28
CA PHE A 96 20.61 -12.90 5.40
C PHE A 96 20.25 -12.14 6.69
N LEU A 97 18.96 -11.99 7.00
CA LEU A 97 18.52 -11.31 8.23
C LEU A 97 18.98 -12.05 9.49
N ASP A 98 18.95 -13.38 9.49
CA ASP A 98 19.48 -14.19 10.59
C ASP A 98 20.98 -14.00 10.77
N SER A 99 21.76 -13.93 9.68
CA SER A 99 23.20 -13.67 9.74
C SER A 99 23.54 -12.28 10.32
N ILE A 100 22.71 -11.28 10.02
CA ILE A 100 22.86 -9.92 10.56
C ILE A 100 22.54 -9.91 12.05
N ARG A 101 21.50 -10.64 12.45
CA ARG A 101 21.12 -10.77 13.86
C ARG A 101 22.20 -11.48 14.66
N GLU A 102 22.71 -12.61 14.18
CA GLU A 102 23.80 -13.35 14.81
C GLU A 102 25.04 -12.47 14.98
N ARG A 103 25.42 -11.72 13.94
CA ARG A 103 26.54 -10.77 14.03
C ARG A 103 26.33 -9.70 15.10
N GLN A 104 25.15 -9.10 15.18
CA GLN A 104 24.85 -8.08 16.21
C GLN A 104 24.92 -8.67 17.62
N GLU A 105 24.37 -9.87 17.82
CA GLU A 105 24.41 -10.57 19.11
C GLU A 105 25.86 -10.93 19.50
N GLU A 106 26.70 -11.35 18.55
CA GLU A 106 28.11 -11.61 18.79
C GLU A 106 28.91 -10.36 19.13
N GLU A 107 28.66 -9.25 18.44
CA GLU A 107 29.30 -7.96 18.72
C GLU A 107 28.91 -7.45 20.12
N GLU A 108 27.62 -7.54 20.49
CA GLU A 108 27.15 -7.18 21.83
C GLU A 108 27.76 -8.09 22.89
N ARG A 109 27.80 -9.41 22.65
CA ARG A 109 28.41 -10.38 23.56
C ARG A 109 29.89 -10.07 23.78
N GLN A 110 30.65 -9.82 22.71
CA GLN A 110 32.07 -9.48 22.80
C GLN A 110 32.28 -8.15 23.54
N ARG A 111 31.42 -7.15 23.30
CA ARG A 111 31.47 -5.89 24.04
C ARG A 111 31.24 -6.12 25.53
N LYS A 112 30.21 -6.88 25.89
CA LYS A 112 29.89 -7.20 27.28
C LYS A 112 30.98 -8.01 27.97
N GLU A 113 31.64 -8.91 27.24
CA GLU A 113 32.78 -9.68 27.74
C GLU A 113 33.97 -8.77 28.04
N LYS A 114 34.37 -7.92 27.09
CA LYS A 114 35.45 -6.92 27.27
C LYS A 114 35.17 -5.97 28.43
N ASP A 115 33.97 -5.38 28.46
CA ASP A 115 33.54 -4.50 29.55
C ASP A 115 33.59 -5.25 30.91
N GLY A 116 33.19 -6.53 30.92
CA GLY A 116 33.25 -7.38 32.10
C GLY A 116 34.67 -7.69 32.57
N GLU A 117 35.60 -7.96 31.66
CA GLU A 117 37.01 -8.19 31.95
C GLU A 117 37.69 -6.94 32.50
N GLU A 118 37.45 -5.77 31.91
CA GLU A 118 37.99 -4.50 32.39
C GLU A 118 37.54 -4.21 33.83
N VAL A 119 36.25 -4.41 34.13
CA VAL A 119 35.70 -4.23 35.48
C VAL A 119 36.30 -5.24 36.46
N ARG A 120 36.49 -6.50 36.06
CA ARG A 120 37.12 -7.54 36.90
C ARG A 120 38.57 -7.17 37.22
N ASN A 121 39.35 -6.80 36.21
CA ASN A 121 40.76 -6.41 36.37
C ASN A 121 40.90 -5.16 37.26
N PHE A 122 40.01 -4.18 37.11
CA PHE A 122 39.98 -3.01 37.99
C PHE A 122 39.69 -3.40 39.45
N LYS A 123 38.71 -4.27 39.69
CA LYS A 123 38.39 -4.75 41.05
C LYS A 123 39.56 -5.50 41.67
N GLU A 124 40.24 -6.34 40.89
CA GLU A 124 41.44 -7.07 41.34
C GLU A 124 42.59 -6.11 41.68
N ALA A 125 42.89 -5.14 40.82
CA ALA A 125 43.93 -4.14 41.05
C ALA A 125 43.64 -3.26 42.28
N VAL A 126 42.38 -2.87 42.49
CA VAL A 126 41.96 -2.13 43.69
C VAL A 126 42.09 -3.01 44.94
N ALA A 127 41.68 -4.28 44.87
CA ALA A 127 41.84 -5.23 45.97
C ALA A 127 43.32 -5.46 46.32
N ALA A 128 44.18 -5.66 45.31
CA ALA A 128 45.63 -5.81 45.49
C ALA A 128 46.28 -4.55 46.06
N ARG A 129 45.87 -3.36 45.61
CA ARG A 129 46.37 -2.09 46.15
C ARG A 129 45.92 -1.86 47.60
N THR A 130 44.66 -2.15 47.92
CA THR A 130 44.15 -2.02 49.29
C THR A 130 44.78 -3.05 50.23
N SER A 131 44.99 -4.30 49.78
CA SER A 131 45.71 -5.31 50.56
C SER A 131 47.18 -4.96 50.79
N ALA A 132 47.87 -4.41 49.78
CA ALA A 132 49.25 -3.93 49.92
C ALA A 132 49.38 -2.75 50.90
N VAL A 133 48.36 -1.89 50.99
CA VAL A 133 48.30 -0.81 51.99
C VAL A 133 48.05 -1.36 53.40
N ASN A 134 47.18 -2.37 53.53
CA ASN A 134 46.80 -2.95 54.83
C ASN A 134 47.82 -3.98 55.36
N ASN A 135 48.62 -4.60 54.50
CA ASN A 135 49.64 -5.56 54.85
C ASN A 135 50.95 -5.21 54.11
N PRO A 136 51.78 -4.30 54.65
CA PRO A 136 52.99 -3.86 53.98
C PRO A 136 53.98 -5.04 53.86
N PRO A 137 54.58 -5.26 52.68
CA PRO A 137 55.62 -6.27 52.53
C PRO A 137 56.83 -5.93 53.43
N PRO A 138 57.60 -6.94 53.89
CA PRO A 138 58.82 -6.68 54.65
C PRO A 138 59.76 -5.82 53.81
N ALA A 139 60.13 -4.66 54.33
CA ALA A 139 61.01 -3.70 53.66
C ALA A 139 62.40 -4.33 53.44
N ILE A 140 62.66 -4.80 52.23
CA ILE A 140 64.03 -4.98 51.76
C ILE A 140 64.49 -3.65 51.16
N SER A 141 65.34 -2.95 51.93
CA SER A 141 66.06 -1.76 51.50
C SER A 141 66.86 -2.08 50.23
N GLY A 142 66.47 -1.45 49.12
CA GLY A 142 67.14 -1.58 47.84
C GLY A 142 66.72 -0.44 46.93
N SER A 143 67.36 0.71 47.13
CA SER A 143 67.32 1.85 46.22
C SER A 143 67.66 1.44 44.79
N THR A 144 66.85 1.82 43.81
CA THR A 144 67.30 2.44 42.54
C THR A 144 66.11 2.91 41.71
N THR A 145 65.91 4.23 41.66
CA THR A 145 65.42 4.91 40.46
C THR A 145 66.48 4.78 39.36
N PRO A 146 66.08 4.62 38.10
CA PRO A 146 66.15 5.71 37.12
C PRO A 146 64.90 5.66 36.20
N SER A 147 64.58 6.54 35.27
CA SER A 147 65.01 7.86 34.79
C SER A 147 63.96 8.21 33.71
N ALA A 148 63.74 9.50 33.47
CA ALA A 148 62.79 10.03 32.49
C ALA A 148 63.14 9.73 31.01
N ALA A 149 62.17 10.06 30.13
CA ALA A 149 62.17 10.12 28.65
C ALA A 149 61.73 8.82 27.93
N ALA A 150 60.91 8.79 26.87
CA ALA A 150 60.48 9.80 25.91
C ALA A 150 59.15 9.40 25.22
N LYS A 151 58.36 10.39 24.78
CA LYS A 151 57.29 10.22 23.78
C LYS A 151 57.89 10.14 22.36
N PRO A 152 57.24 9.44 21.42
CA PRO A 152 57.03 10.07 20.11
C PRO A 152 55.60 9.94 19.55
N LYS A 153 55.14 11.08 19.02
CA LYS A 153 54.18 11.45 17.95
C LYS A 153 53.29 10.37 17.28
N PRO A 154 52.01 10.69 16.94
CA PRO A 154 51.12 9.80 16.17
C PRO A 154 51.38 9.85 14.65
N PRO A 155 51.10 8.77 13.89
CA PRO A 155 51.11 8.79 12.43
C PRO A 155 49.84 9.44 11.86
N ALA A 156 50.00 10.05 10.67
CA ALA A 156 48.96 10.68 9.86
C ALA A 156 47.97 9.67 9.25
#